data_AF-A0A673ZRH9-F1
#
_entry.id   AF-A0A673ZRH9-F1
#
_cell.length_a   1.000
_cell.length_b   1.000
_cell.length_c   1.000
_cell.angle_alpha   90.00
_cell.angle_beta   90.00
_cell.angle_gamma   90.00
#
_symmetry.space_group_name_H-M   'P 1'
#
loop_
_entity.id
_entity.type
_entity.pdbx_description
1 polymer ?
#
loop_
_entity_poly.entity_id
_entity_poly.type
_entity_poly.pdbx_seq_one_letter_code
_entity_poly.pdbx_strand_id
1 'polypeptide(L)'
;ISAICNCTEHVNKLNQQISVMRKEIKNHSAVRSHRKHMTSLQSALTHIGQSRSPKSQPRPQVDLETQNSLEKGTIQTVPIGYISSCFSVKNGTPRQPTICGPSRATLQIQQSVFNNPEHSLVGLDNYSHVWVIFLFHKNGHLSYKAKVKPPRLNGQRVGVYSTRSPHRPNALGLTLAKLDREAAAAIRGVLSADPRSVYRRSHRKDRLFFFTLDTADITCWFGQGFAEVLRVRLVAVGKELAS
;
A
#
# COMPACT_ATOMS: atom_id res chain seq x y z
N ILE A 1 44.33 7.54 49.90
CA ILE A 1 45.01 8.05 48.68
C ILE A 1 44.32 7.41 47.48
N SER A 2 43.07 7.77 47.19
CA SER A 2 42.61 8.82 46.25
C SER A 2 42.96 8.60 44.78
N ALA A 3 41.91 8.25 44.03
CA ALA A 3 41.57 8.66 42.67
C ALA A 3 42.60 8.41 41.53
N ILE A 4 42.40 7.31 40.79
CA ILE A 4 42.89 7.19 39.42
C ILE A 4 41.70 7.00 38.46
N CYS A 5 41.34 8.13 37.86
CA CYS A 5 40.95 8.35 36.47
C CYS A 5 39.68 7.68 35.90
N ASN A 6 38.54 8.35 36.09
CA ASN A 6 37.27 8.16 35.39
C ASN A 6 37.16 9.05 34.10
N CYS A 7 38.29 9.56 33.59
CA CYS A 7 38.30 10.57 32.52
C CYS A 7 38.30 9.97 31.10
N THR A 8 38.83 8.76 30.93
CA THR A 8 39.06 8.16 29.61
C THR A 8 37.76 7.75 28.90
N GLU A 9 36.80 7.18 29.63
CA GLU A 9 35.48 6.84 29.08
C GLU A 9 34.67 8.09 28.70
N HIS A 10 34.80 9.17 29.48
CA HIS A 10 34.09 10.42 29.21
C HIS A 10 34.62 11.11 27.95
N VAL A 11 35.94 11.10 27.75
CA VAL A 11 36.59 11.62 26.54
C VAL A 11 36.17 10.82 25.31
N ASN A 12 36.03 9.50 25.42
CA ASN A 12 35.58 8.65 24.31
C ASN A 12 34.11 8.93 23.90
N LYS A 13 33.21 9.14 24.87
CA LYS A 13 31.81 9.53 24.60
C LYS A 13 31.71 10.90 23.92
N LEU A 14 32.51 11.87 24.37
CA LEU A 14 32.56 13.21 23.77
C LEU A 14 33.08 13.18 22.34
N ASN A 15 34.13 12.39 22.08
CA ASN A 15 34.67 12.22 20.72
C ASN A 15 33.66 11.56 19.78
N GLN A 16 32.85 10.62 20.27
CA GLN A 16 31.78 9.99 19.51
C GLN A 16 30.66 10.99 19.18
N GLN A 17 30.26 11.85 20.13
CA GLN A 17 29.28 12.91 19.90
C GLN A 17 29.78 13.98 18.90
N ILE A 18 31.05 14.38 18.99
CA ILE A 18 31.67 15.32 18.05
C ILE A 18 31.71 14.72 16.63
N SER A 19 31.99 13.42 16.51
CA SER A 19 31.96 12.72 15.22
C SER A 19 30.58 12.74 14.57
N VAL A 20 29.53 12.50 15.36
CA VAL A 20 28.13 12.57 14.90
C VAL A 20 27.77 14.00 14.47
N MET A 21 28.08 15.02 15.28
CA MET A 21 27.85 16.42 14.92
C MET A 21 28.61 16.85 13.65
N ARG A 22 29.87 16.42 13.48
CA ARG A 22 30.63 16.69 12.26
C ARG A 22 29.99 16.03 11.03
N LYS A 23 29.41 14.84 11.18
CA LYS A 23 28.68 14.13 10.12
C LYS A 23 27.37 14.85 9.76
N GLU A 24 26.67 15.39 10.74
CA GLU A 24 25.48 16.23 10.51
C GLU A 24 25.83 17.57 9.85
N ILE A 25 26.91 18.24 10.26
CA ILE A 25 27.39 19.48 9.63
C ILE A 25 27.82 19.23 8.16
N LYS A 26 28.38 18.05 7.85
CA LYS A 26 28.69 17.64 6.48
C LYS A 26 27.41 17.35 5.67
N ASN A 27 26.30 17.00 6.32
CA ASN A 27 24.98 16.93 5.70
C ASN A 27 24.36 18.35 5.50
N HIS A 28 24.69 19.31 6.37
CA HIS A 28 24.27 20.72 6.20
C HIS A 28 24.94 21.46 5.02
N SER A 29 26.01 20.93 4.39
CA SER A 29 26.50 21.51 3.13
C SER A 29 25.51 21.33 1.97
N ALA A 30 24.63 20.34 2.04
CA ALA A 30 23.51 20.20 1.09
C ALA A 30 22.49 21.34 1.24
N VAL A 31 22.30 21.85 2.46
CA VAL A 31 21.41 22.99 2.76
C VAL A 31 21.99 24.30 2.19
N ARG A 32 23.32 24.46 2.15
CA ARG A 32 23.97 25.61 1.48
C ARG A 32 23.83 25.59 -0.04
N SER A 33 23.90 24.41 -0.66
CA SER A 33 23.65 24.27 -2.11
C SER A 33 22.17 24.55 -2.43
N HIS A 34 21.25 24.10 -1.56
CA HIS A 34 19.83 24.40 -1.67
C HIS A 34 19.52 25.90 -1.51
N ARG A 35 20.18 26.60 -0.57
CA ARG A 35 20.03 28.06 -0.39
C ARG A 35 20.49 28.83 -1.63
N LYS A 36 21.60 28.45 -2.26
CA LYS A 36 22.05 29.08 -3.52
C LYS A 36 21.05 28.86 -4.67
N HIS A 37 20.49 27.66 -4.79
CA HIS A 37 19.45 27.35 -5.77
C HIS A 37 18.18 28.20 -5.54
N MET A 38 17.76 28.38 -4.29
CA MET A 38 16.59 29.20 -3.96
C MET A 38 16.79 30.69 -4.23
N THR A 39 17.99 31.23 -3.99
CA THR A 39 18.31 32.62 -4.33
C THR A 39 18.39 32.83 -5.84
N SER A 40 18.89 31.84 -6.60
CA SER A 40 18.91 31.86 -8.06
C SER A 40 17.50 31.78 -8.69
N LEU A 41 16.59 31.04 -8.05
CA LEU A 41 15.18 30.99 -8.43
C LEU A 41 14.45 32.31 -8.12
N GLN A 42 14.73 32.92 -6.97
CA GLN A 42 14.16 34.22 -6.62
C GLN A 42 14.61 35.33 -7.58
N SER A 43 15.89 35.35 -7.98
CA SER A 43 16.39 36.32 -8.97
C SER A 43 15.82 36.08 -10.37
N ALA A 44 15.59 34.82 -10.77
CA ALA A 44 14.97 34.49 -12.05
C ALA A 44 13.49 34.92 -12.10
N LEU A 45 12.78 34.82 -10.97
CA LEU A 45 11.38 35.23 -10.86
C LEU A 45 11.18 36.75 -10.90
N THR A 46 12.13 37.55 -10.37
CA THR A 46 12.07 39.01 -10.49
C THR A 46 12.22 39.52 -11.92
N HIS A 47 12.86 38.75 -12.82
CA HIS A 47 12.99 39.11 -14.23
C HIS A 47 11.77 38.78 -15.10
N ILE A 48 10.86 37.93 -14.60
CA ILE A 48 9.63 37.55 -15.33
C ILE A 48 8.48 38.53 -15.06
N GLY A 49 8.60 39.39 -14.04
CA GLY A 49 7.58 40.36 -13.62
C GLY A 49 7.36 41.58 -14.55
N GLN A 50 8.04 41.65 -15.70
CA GLN A 50 7.89 42.76 -16.65
C GLN A 50 7.59 42.26 -18.07
N SER A 51 6.45 41.59 -18.26
CA SER A 51 5.87 41.44 -19.60
C SER A 51 4.35 41.31 -19.54
N ARG A 52 3.71 42.40 -19.99
CA ARG A 52 2.35 42.61 -20.50
C ARG A 52 1.33 41.45 -20.39
N SER A 53 0.22 41.78 -19.74
CA SER A 53 -1.05 41.04 -19.73
C SER A 53 -1.66 40.81 -21.13
N PRO A 54 -2.10 39.59 -21.45
CA PRO A 54 -3.25 39.37 -22.32
C PRO A 54 -4.47 38.96 -21.49
N LYS A 55 -5.61 39.60 -21.78
CA LYS A 55 -6.94 39.25 -21.27
C LYS A 55 -7.20 37.75 -21.48
N SER A 56 -7.56 37.01 -20.44
CA SER A 56 -7.96 35.61 -20.54
C SER A 56 -9.19 35.30 -19.67
N GLN A 57 -10.03 34.44 -20.23
CA GLN A 57 -11.36 33.99 -19.79
C GLN A 57 -11.34 33.31 -18.40
N PRO A 58 -12.51 33.10 -17.76
CA PRO A 58 -12.57 32.54 -16.40
C PRO A 58 -12.05 31.10 -16.39
N ARG A 59 -10.97 30.87 -15.64
CA ARG A 59 -10.45 29.54 -15.30
C ARG A 59 -11.21 29.04 -14.05
N PRO A 60 -11.56 27.74 -13.94
CA PRO A 60 -12.23 27.23 -12.75
C PRO A 60 -11.32 27.43 -11.54
N GLN A 61 -11.85 28.07 -10.50
CA GLN A 61 -11.18 28.22 -9.21
C GLN A 61 -11.04 26.83 -8.60
N VAL A 62 -9.82 26.31 -8.51
CA VAL A 62 -9.53 25.13 -7.68
C VAL A 62 -9.10 25.67 -6.32
N ASP A 63 -9.88 25.32 -5.29
CA ASP A 63 -10.02 26.03 -4.02
C ASP A 63 -8.74 26.11 -3.17
N LEU A 64 -8.42 27.32 -2.71
CA LEU A 64 -7.40 27.60 -1.68
C LEU A 64 -7.68 26.90 -0.32
N GLU A 65 -8.90 26.41 -0.09
CA GLU A 65 -9.30 25.78 1.17
C GLU A 65 -8.63 24.42 1.41
N THR A 66 -8.29 23.70 0.34
CA THR A 66 -7.66 22.37 0.42
C THR A 66 -6.28 22.44 1.07
N GLN A 67 -5.53 23.52 0.86
CA GLN A 67 -4.17 23.66 1.39
C GLN A 67 -4.12 23.86 2.92
N ASN A 68 -5.14 24.46 3.52
CA ASN A 68 -5.19 24.75 4.97
C ASN A 68 -5.67 23.59 5.85
N SER A 69 -6.19 22.52 5.24
CA SER A 69 -6.80 21.40 5.98
C SER A 69 -5.75 20.45 6.58
N LEU A 70 -4.63 20.25 5.87
CA LEU A 70 -3.53 19.39 6.30
C LEU A 70 -2.79 19.98 7.51
N GLU A 71 -2.62 21.30 7.56
CA GLU A 71 -1.97 22.01 8.68
C GLU A 71 -2.80 21.93 9.97
N LYS A 72 -4.13 21.84 9.85
CA LYS A 72 -5.06 21.67 10.98
C LYS A 72 -5.16 20.23 11.47
N GLY A 73 -4.52 19.27 10.79
CA GLY A 73 -4.45 17.87 11.22
C GLY A 73 -5.69 17.02 10.93
N THR A 74 -6.67 17.53 10.18
CA THR A 74 -7.87 16.77 9.80
C THR A 74 -7.71 16.24 8.37
N ILE A 75 -7.51 14.92 8.24
CA ILE A 75 -7.37 14.25 6.95
C ILE A 75 -8.67 13.51 6.64
N GLN A 76 -9.44 14.03 5.69
CA GLN A 76 -10.54 13.28 5.09
C GLN A 76 -9.99 12.38 3.98
N THR A 77 -10.26 11.08 4.06
CA THR A 77 -9.81 10.10 3.06
C THR A 77 -10.99 9.43 2.40
N VAL A 78 -10.92 9.27 1.08
CA VAL A 78 -11.85 8.43 0.31
C VAL A 78 -11.22 7.04 0.16
N PRO A 79 -11.95 5.93 0.41
CA PRO A 79 -11.42 4.60 0.16
C PRO A 79 -11.15 4.42 -1.34
N ILE A 80 -9.94 4.01 -1.69
CA ILE A 80 -9.56 3.73 -3.09
C ILE A 80 -10.10 2.39 -3.59
N GLY A 81 -10.49 1.50 -2.69
CA GLY A 81 -10.85 0.12 -2.99
C GLY A 81 -11.18 -0.69 -1.75
N TYR A 82 -11.62 -1.92 -1.96
CA TYR A 82 -12.03 -2.85 -0.90
C TYR A 82 -11.27 -4.17 -1.00
N ILE A 83 -10.89 -4.72 0.15
CA ILE A 83 -10.19 -6.00 0.24
C ILE A 83 -11.19 -7.09 0.61
N SER A 84 -11.19 -8.17 -0.16
CA SER A 84 -11.88 -9.42 0.14
C SER A 84 -10.86 -10.51 0.47
N SER A 85 -11.10 -11.28 1.52
CA SER A 85 -10.21 -12.37 1.96
C SER A 85 -11.03 -13.53 2.54
N CYS A 86 -10.38 -14.66 2.81
CA CYS A 86 -11.01 -15.79 3.50
C CYS A 86 -11.40 -15.51 4.97
N PHE A 87 -11.01 -14.35 5.53
CA PHE A 87 -11.35 -13.95 6.89
C PHE A 87 -12.59 -13.06 6.92
N SER A 88 -13.76 -13.65 7.17
CA SER A 88 -15.05 -12.92 7.23
C SER A 88 -15.30 -12.22 8.56
N VAL A 89 -14.64 -12.67 9.63
CA VAL A 89 -14.81 -12.17 11.00
C VAL A 89 -13.47 -11.89 11.67
N LYS A 90 -13.45 -10.95 12.63
CA LYS A 90 -12.26 -10.57 13.40
C LYS A 90 -11.64 -11.77 14.14
N ASN A 91 -12.48 -12.65 14.68
CA ASN A 91 -12.04 -13.88 15.35
C ASN A 91 -11.56 -14.87 14.28
N GLY A 92 -10.29 -15.26 14.35
CA GLY A 92 -9.67 -16.10 13.33
C GLY A 92 -8.89 -15.33 12.26
N THR A 93 -9.03 -14.00 12.17
CA THR A 93 -8.09 -13.20 11.37
C THR A 93 -6.71 -13.24 12.04
N PRO A 94 -5.65 -13.64 11.31
CA PRO A 94 -4.31 -13.75 11.88
C PRO A 94 -3.83 -12.38 12.37
N ARG A 95 -3.28 -12.35 13.60
CA ARG A 95 -2.77 -11.12 14.21
C ARG A 95 -1.48 -10.61 13.56
N GLN A 96 -0.81 -11.46 12.79
CA GLN A 96 0.31 -11.09 11.95
C GLN A 96 0.13 -11.70 10.56
N PRO A 97 0.37 -10.93 9.48
CA PRO A 97 0.15 -11.39 8.10
C PRO A 97 1.01 -12.61 7.73
N THR A 98 2.24 -12.69 8.25
CA THR A 98 3.19 -13.79 7.95
C THR A 98 2.74 -15.17 8.46
N ILE A 99 1.80 -15.22 9.42
CA ILE A 99 1.37 -16.48 10.04
C ILE A 99 0.51 -17.32 9.07
N CYS A 100 -0.14 -16.68 8.09
CA CYS A 100 -0.99 -17.36 7.12
C CYS A 100 -0.44 -17.19 5.70
N GLY A 101 0.77 -17.72 5.47
CA GLY A 101 1.48 -17.62 4.19
C GLY A 101 0.71 -18.01 2.92
N PRO A 102 -0.15 -19.06 2.92
CA PRO A 102 -0.91 -19.43 1.73
C PRO A 102 -2.25 -18.69 1.58
N SER A 103 -2.65 -17.84 2.54
CA SER A 103 -3.91 -17.11 2.44
C SER A 103 -3.83 -16.06 1.33
N ARG A 104 -4.79 -16.12 0.40
CA ARG A 104 -4.94 -15.17 -0.70
C ARG A 104 -6.07 -14.18 -0.39
N ALA A 105 -5.90 -12.95 -0.89
CA ALA A 105 -6.88 -11.89 -0.79
C ALA A 105 -6.87 -11.07 -2.08
N THR A 106 -8.02 -10.46 -2.40
CA THR A 106 -8.18 -9.61 -3.58
C THR A 106 -8.47 -8.19 -3.14
N LEU A 107 -7.65 -7.23 -3.59
CA LEU A 107 -7.91 -5.80 -3.46
C LEU A 107 -8.56 -5.32 -4.77
N GLN A 108 -9.82 -4.90 -4.69
CA GLN A 108 -10.54 -4.32 -5.82
C GLN A 108 -10.51 -2.80 -5.71
N ILE A 109 -9.81 -2.15 -6.64
CA ILE A 109 -9.79 -0.68 -6.76
C ILE A 109 -11.12 -0.22 -7.38
N GLN A 110 -11.70 0.82 -6.80
CA GLN A 110 -12.95 1.38 -7.30
C GLN A 110 -12.71 2.15 -8.60
N GLN A 111 -13.53 1.87 -9.61
CA GLN A 111 -13.44 2.55 -10.91
C GLN A 111 -13.78 4.04 -10.82
N SER A 112 -14.61 4.43 -9.84
CA SER A 112 -15.02 5.83 -9.63
C SER A 112 -13.90 6.74 -9.10
N VAL A 113 -12.76 6.19 -8.71
CA VAL A 113 -11.65 6.95 -8.10
C VAL A 113 -10.76 7.58 -9.17
N PHE A 114 -10.64 6.95 -10.33
CA PHE A 114 -9.79 7.40 -11.42
C PHE A 114 -10.58 7.39 -12.72
N ASN A 115 -10.35 8.38 -13.60
CA ASN A 115 -10.96 8.38 -14.94
C ASN A 115 -10.63 7.10 -15.72
N ASN A 116 -9.40 6.59 -15.54
CA ASN A 116 -8.88 5.38 -16.17
C ASN A 116 -8.23 4.48 -15.09
N PRO A 117 -9.02 3.65 -14.40
CA PRO A 117 -8.57 2.87 -13.25
C PRO A 117 -7.45 1.87 -13.57
N GLU A 118 -7.39 1.33 -14.79
CA GLU A 118 -6.35 0.42 -15.27
C GLU A 118 -4.95 1.04 -15.27
N HIS A 119 -4.83 2.34 -15.54
CA HIS A 119 -3.53 3.02 -15.53
C HIS A 119 -2.93 3.12 -14.11
N SER A 120 -3.76 3.07 -13.07
CA SER A 120 -3.28 3.14 -11.68
C SER A 120 -2.42 1.94 -11.26
N LEU A 121 -2.48 0.83 -12.01
CA LEU A 121 -1.77 -0.42 -11.72
C LEU A 121 -0.60 -0.69 -12.67
N VAL A 122 -0.35 0.17 -13.65
CA VAL A 122 0.72 -0.01 -14.64
C VAL A 122 2.09 0.00 -13.94
N GLY A 123 2.91 -1.03 -14.21
CA GLY A 123 4.24 -1.19 -13.63
C GLY A 123 4.26 -1.81 -12.24
N LEU A 124 3.10 -2.07 -11.63
CA LEU A 124 2.99 -2.77 -10.34
C LEU A 124 3.49 -4.22 -10.44
N ASP A 125 3.35 -4.82 -11.62
CA ASP A 125 3.83 -6.15 -12.00
C ASP A 125 5.36 -6.28 -11.95
N ASN A 126 6.11 -5.18 -11.94
CA ASN A 126 7.56 -5.19 -11.74
C ASN A 126 7.97 -5.50 -10.29
N TYR A 127 7.07 -5.36 -9.31
CA TYR A 127 7.35 -5.57 -7.90
C TYR A 127 6.84 -6.92 -7.40
N SER A 128 7.56 -7.55 -6.46
CA SER A 128 7.13 -8.82 -5.86
C SER A 128 6.19 -8.60 -4.68
N HIS A 129 6.26 -7.42 -4.06
CA HIS A 129 5.49 -7.06 -2.88
C HIS A 129 4.98 -5.62 -2.97
N VAL A 130 3.89 -5.36 -2.26
CA VAL A 130 3.26 -4.04 -2.16
C VAL A 130 2.94 -3.73 -0.70
N TRP A 131 3.09 -2.47 -0.33
CA TRP A 131 2.58 -1.96 0.94
C TRP A 131 1.12 -1.58 0.77
N VAL A 132 0.26 -2.15 1.61
CA VAL A 132 -1.17 -1.85 1.65
C VAL A 132 -1.47 -1.12 2.94
N ILE A 133 -1.93 0.12 2.80
CA ILE A 133 -2.50 0.91 3.89
C ILE A 133 -4.01 0.71 3.85
N PHE A 134 -4.61 0.35 4.97
CA PHE A 134 -6.05 0.08 5.06
C PHE A 134 -6.64 0.65 6.34
N LEU A 135 -7.95 0.89 6.34
CA LEU A 135 -8.67 1.40 7.51
C LEU A 135 -9.33 0.26 8.28
N PHE A 136 -9.16 0.20 9.60
CA PHE A 136 -9.93 -0.68 10.47
C PHE A 136 -11.36 -0.15 10.65
N HIS A 137 -12.19 -0.31 9.62
CA HIS A 137 -13.56 0.23 9.53
C HIS A 137 -14.50 -0.15 10.70
N LYS A 138 -14.21 -1.24 11.43
CA LYS A 138 -14.98 -1.64 12.63
C LYS A 138 -14.48 -1.03 13.94
N ASN A 139 -13.43 -0.21 13.92
CA ASN A 139 -12.88 0.42 15.12
C ASN A 139 -13.45 1.85 15.30
N GLY A 140 -14.76 1.94 15.55
CA GLY A 140 -15.46 3.21 15.72
C GLY A 140 -15.56 3.70 17.17
N HIS A 141 -14.44 3.78 17.91
CA HIS A 141 -14.50 4.23 19.31
C HIS A 141 -14.45 5.75 19.44
N LEU A 142 -15.37 6.31 20.24
CA LEU A 142 -15.40 7.73 20.66
C LEU A 142 -14.27 8.12 21.63
N SER A 143 -13.57 7.15 22.23
CA SER A 143 -12.49 7.41 23.18
C SER A 143 -11.30 6.45 22.98
N TYR A 144 -10.09 7.03 22.97
CA TYR A 144 -8.85 6.29 22.79
C TYR A 144 -8.12 6.12 24.12
N LYS A 145 -7.73 4.88 24.42
CA LYS A 145 -6.92 4.59 25.61
C LYS A 145 -5.43 4.74 25.26
N ALA A 146 -4.69 5.49 26.08
CA ALA A 146 -3.25 5.66 25.90
C ALA A 146 -2.46 4.34 26.07
N LYS A 147 -2.99 3.41 26.87
CA LYS A 147 -2.41 2.09 27.11
C LYS A 147 -3.33 0.96 26.63
N VAL A 148 -2.73 -0.10 26.10
CA VAL A 148 -3.40 -1.32 25.63
C VAL A 148 -2.77 -2.55 26.29
N LYS A 149 -3.46 -3.70 26.22
CA LYS A 149 -2.99 -4.99 26.75
C LYS A 149 -2.71 -5.96 25.58
N PRO A 150 -1.48 -6.01 25.03
CA PRO A 150 -1.17 -6.90 23.93
C PRO A 150 -1.25 -8.38 24.36
N PRO A 151 -1.70 -9.29 23.47
CA PRO A 151 -1.86 -10.71 23.82
C PRO A 151 -0.55 -11.40 24.25
N ARG A 152 0.58 -10.98 23.70
CA ARG A 152 1.90 -11.62 23.91
C ARG A 152 2.67 -11.11 25.12
N LEU A 153 2.09 -10.21 25.91
CA LEU A 153 2.79 -9.51 27.00
C LEU A 153 2.32 -9.94 28.39
N ASN A 154 1.83 -11.18 28.55
CA ASN A 154 1.35 -11.75 29.82
C ASN A 154 0.45 -10.82 30.64
N GLY A 155 -0.34 -10.02 29.94
CA GLY A 155 -1.29 -9.09 30.51
C GLY A 155 -0.75 -7.74 31.01
N GLN A 156 0.52 -7.44 30.78
CA GLN A 156 1.06 -6.10 30.99
C GLN A 156 0.40 -5.07 30.05
N ARG A 157 0.32 -3.82 30.54
CA ARG A 157 -0.22 -2.68 29.77
C ARG A 157 0.92 -1.82 29.25
N VAL A 158 0.94 -1.57 27.95
CA VAL A 158 1.95 -0.74 27.28
C VAL A 158 1.29 0.36 26.45
N GLY A 159 2.06 1.38 26.09
CA GLY A 159 1.56 2.50 25.28
C GLY A 159 1.02 2.02 23.93
N VAL A 160 -0.06 2.64 23.44
CA VAL A 160 -0.68 2.23 22.17
C VAL A 160 0.30 2.28 21.00
N TYR A 161 1.18 3.29 20.96
CA TYR A 161 2.16 3.50 19.90
C TYR A 161 3.37 2.56 19.94
N SER A 162 3.61 1.88 21.07
CA SER A 162 4.61 0.81 21.14
C SER A 162 4.06 -0.53 20.62
N THR A 163 2.86 -0.53 20.00
CA THR A 163 2.17 -1.75 19.57
C THR A 163 1.53 -1.60 18.18
N ARG A 164 1.14 -2.74 17.60
CA ARG A 164 0.32 -2.82 16.38
C ARG A 164 -1.19 -2.89 16.70
N SER A 165 -1.63 -2.39 17.86
CA SER A 165 -3.05 -2.38 18.24
C SER A 165 -3.92 -1.68 17.19
N PRO A 166 -5.04 -2.27 16.75
CA PRO A 166 -5.90 -1.62 15.76
C PRO A 166 -6.73 -0.48 16.41
N HIS A 167 -6.85 -0.46 17.74
CA HIS A 167 -7.51 0.60 18.52
C HIS A 167 -6.54 1.75 18.79
N ARG A 168 -6.54 2.77 17.93
CA ARG A 168 -5.64 3.93 17.93
C ARG A 168 -6.37 5.14 17.29
N PRO A 169 -5.94 6.39 17.54
CA PRO A 169 -6.63 7.59 17.02
C PRO A 169 -6.89 7.56 15.51
N ASN A 170 -5.85 7.23 14.73
CA ASN A 170 -5.98 7.00 13.29
C ASN A 170 -5.92 5.50 13.05
N ALA A 171 -7.08 4.87 12.85
CA ALA A 171 -7.24 3.42 12.74
C ALA A 171 -6.71 2.85 11.41
N LEU A 172 -5.50 3.25 11.02
CA LEU A 172 -4.79 2.80 9.84
C LEU A 172 -3.94 1.57 10.17
N GLY A 173 -4.12 0.53 9.37
CA GLY A 173 -3.28 -0.64 9.29
C GLY A 173 -2.30 -0.53 8.13
N LEU A 174 -1.18 -1.23 8.26
CA LEU A 174 -0.17 -1.37 7.23
C LEU A 174 0.22 -2.84 7.14
N THR A 175 0.18 -3.40 5.93
CA THR A 175 0.65 -4.75 5.66
C THR A 175 1.54 -4.78 4.42
N LEU A 176 2.58 -5.62 4.47
CA LEU A 176 3.35 -5.99 3.28
C LEU A 176 2.67 -7.22 2.69
N ALA A 177 2.21 -7.12 1.44
CA ALA A 177 1.57 -8.21 0.73
C ALA A 177 2.44 -8.65 -0.45
N LYS A 178 2.60 -9.96 -0.64
CA LYS A 178 3.20 -10.51 -1.86
C LYS A 178 2.17 -10.44 -2.99
N LEU A 179 2.58 -9.94 -4.15
CA LEU A 179 1.75 -9.99 -5.35
C LEU A 179 1.74 -11.42 -5.90
N ASP A 180 0.54 -11.93 -6.11
CA ASP A 180 0.32 -13.28 -6.62
C ASP A 180 0.55 -13.33 -8.13
N ARG A 181 1.83 -13.47 -8.52
CA ARG A 181 2.23 -13.69 -9.91
C ARG A 181 1.98 -15.13 -10.36
N GLU A 182 1.94 -16.06 -9.40
CA GLU A 182 1.80 -17.50 -9.64
C GLU A 182 0.44 -17.84 -10.23
N ALA A 183 -0.65 -17.24 -9.73
CA ALA A 183 -1.98 -17.46 -10.29
C ALA A 183 -2.07 -17.05 -11.77
N ALA A 184 -1.54 -15.87 -12.13
CA ALA A 184 -1.53 -15.40 -13.51
C ALA A 184 -0.62 -16.26 -14.41
N ALA A 185 0.54 -16.70 -13.91
CA ALA A 185 1.43 -17.60 -14.62
C ALA A 185 0.80 -19.00 -14.83
N ALA A 186 0.12 -19.53 -13.82
CA ALA A 186 -0.55 -20.82 -13.89
C ALA A 186 -1.74 -20.79 -14.86
N ILE A 187 -2.56 -19.73 -14.83
CA ILE A 187 -3.62 -19.51 -15.82
C ILE A 187 -3.03 -19.43 -17.23
N ARG A 188 -1.96 -18.65 -17.43
CA ARG A 188 -1.26 -18.59 -18.73
C ARG A 188 -0.76 -19.96 -19.18
N GLY A 189 -0.12 -20.74 -18.29
CA GLY A 189 0.35 -22.09 -18.60
C GLY A 189 -0.77 -23.02 -19.05
N VAL A 190 -1.90 -23.02 -18.35
CA VAL A 190 -3.08 -23.82 -18.72
C VAL A 190 -3.62 -23.37 -20.08
N LEU A 191 -3.78 -22.06 -20.31
CA LEU A 191 -4.30 -21.54 -21.57
C LEU A 191 -3.37 -21.81 -22.76
N SER A 192 -2.05 -21.70 -22.57
CA SER A 192 -1.05 -22.03 -23.59
C SER A 192 -1.06 -23.52 -23.97
N ALA A 193 -1.37 -24.40 -23.03
CA ALA A 193 -1.54 -25.83 -23.31
C ALA A 193 -2.87 -26.15 -24.03
N ASP A 194 -3.78 -25.18 -24.16
CA ASP A 194 -5.16 -25.32 -24.61
C ASP A 194 -5.89 -26.48 -23.90
N PRO A 195 -6.59 -26.22 -22.79
CA PRO A 195 -7.27 -27.24 -21.99
C PRO A 195 -8.49 -27.85 -22.72
N ARG A 196 -8.83 -27.40 -23.94
CA ARG A 196 -9.97 -27.91 -24.70
C ARG A 196 -9.63 -29.24 -25.37
N SER A 197 -10.57 -30.18 -25.31
CA SER A 197 -10.48 -31.43 -26.08
C SER A 197 -10.40 -31.17 -27.58
N VAL A 198 -9.74 -32.06 -28.32
CA VAL A 198 -9.60 -31.98 -29.79
C VAL A 198 -10.96 -31.86 -30.48
N TYR A 199 -11.96 -32.61 -29.99
CA TYR A 199 -13.34 -32.51 -30.46
C TYR A 199 -13.92 -31.10 -30.29
N ARG A 200 -13.75 -30.50 -29.11
CA ARG A 200 -14.27 -29.15 -28.82
C ARG A 200 -13.58 -28.08 -29.68
N ARG A 201 -12.28 -28.24 -30.00
CA ARG A 201 -11.56 -27.34 -30.90
C ARG A 201 -12.09 -27.35 -32.34
N SER A 202 -12.58 -28.51 -32.79
CA SER A 202 -12.98 -28.75 -34.18
C SER A 202 -14.49 -28.60 -34.44
N HIS A 203 -15.34 -28.89 -33.47
CA HIS A 203 -16.79 -29.06 -33.68
C HIS A 203 -17.69 -28.07 -32.92
N ARG A 204 -17.15 -27.24 -32.02
CA ARG A 204 -17.93 -26.23 -31.27
C ARG A 204 -17.64 -24.82 -31.79
N LYS A 205 -18.68 -24.10 -32.20
CA LYS A 205 -18.65 -22.65 -32.47
C LYS A 205 -18.59 -21.81 -31.19
N ASP A 206 -18.95 -22.39 -30.05
CA ASP A 206 -18.86 -21.74 -28.74
C ASP A 206 -17.40 -21.48 -28.36
N ARG A 207 -17.06 -20.20 -28.30
CA ARG A 207 -15.71 -19.75 -27.99
C ARG A 207 -15.45 -19.59 -26.49
N LEU A 208 -16.48 -19.71 -25.64
CA LEU A 208 -16.37 -19.65 -24.19
C LEU A 208 -15.98 -21.01 -23.60
N PHE A 209 -14.97 -21.00 -22.72
CA PHE A 209 -14.47 -22.14 -21.98
C PHE A 209 -14.33 -21.79 -20.50
N PHE A 210 -14.64 -22.77 -19.66
CA PHE A 210 -14.61 -22.63 -18.21
C PHE A 210 -13.73 -23.73 -17.64
N PHE A 211 -12.84 -23.38 -16.72
CA PHE A 211 -12.07 -24.33 -15.94
C PHE A 211 -11.81 -23.77 -14.56
N THR A 212 -11.54 -24.66 -13.61
CA THR A 212 -11.15 -24.28 -12.25
C THR A 212 -9.66 -24.54 -12.09
N LEU A 213 -8.93 -23.58 -11.53
CA LEU A 213 -7.53 -23.71 -11.17
C LEU A 213 -7.38 -23.31 -9.71
N ASP A 214 -6.92 -24.26 -8.89
CA ASP A 214 -6.89 -24.16 -7.43
C ASP A 214 -8.24 -23.71 -6.85
N THR A 215 -8.31 -22.48 -6.36
CA THR A 215 -9.49 -21.88 -5.72
C THR A 215 -10.15 -20.83 -6.62
N ALA A 216 -9.99 -20.91 -7.93
CA ALA A 216 -10.53 -19.93 -8.86
C ALA A 216 -11.21 -20.60 -10.06
N ASP A 217 -12.43 -20.18 -10.37
CA ASP A 217 -13.12 -20.43 -11.63
C ASP A 217 -12.69 -19.39 -12.67
N ILE A 218 -12.15 -19.87 -13.78
CA ILE A 218 -11.69 -19.06 -14.90
C ILE A 218 -12.66 -19.23 -16.06
N THR A 219 -13.21 -18.12 -16.51
CA THR A 219 -13.94 -18.00 -17.77
C THR A 219 -13.02 -17.37 -18.80
N CYS A 220 -12.82 -18.06 -19.91
CA CYS A 220 -11.94 -17.64 -20.98
C CYS A 220 -12.57 -17.84 -22.34
N TRP A 221 -12.05 -17.08 -23.30
CA TRP A 221 -12.47 -17.07 -24.68
C TRP A 221 -11.30 -17.52 -25.56
N PHE A 222 -11.54 -18.46 -26.47
CA PHE A 222 -10.53 -18.93 -27.41
C PHE A 222 -10.85 -18.48 -28.83
N GLY A 223 -9.91 -17.73 -29.41
CA GLY A 223 -9.91 -17.32 -30.82
C GLY A 223 -8.96 -18.15 -31.67
N GLN A 224 -8.70 -17.71 -32.90
CA GLN A 224 -7.68 -18.34 -33.76
C GLN A 224 -6.29 -17.97 -33.24
N GLY A 225 -5.63 -18.92 -32.56
CA GLY A 225 -4.25 -18.76 -32.09
C GLY A 225 -4.10 -17.94 -30.81
N PHE A 226 -5.19 -17.62 -30.11
CA PHE A 226 -5.11 -16.92 -28.83
C PHE A 226 -6.20 -17.34 -27.84
N ALA A 227 -5.95 -17.03 -26.57
CA ALA A 227 -6.88 -17.21 -25.47
C ALA A 227 -6.94 -15.94 -24.62
N GLU A 228 -8.14 -15.47 -24.30
CA GLU A 228 -8.39 -14.28 -23.49
C GLU A 228 -9.14 -14.67 -22.22
N VAL A 229 -8.69 -14.20 -21.07
CA VAL A 229 -9.40 -14.42 -19.80
C VAL A 229 -10.46 -13.34 -19.65
N LEU A 230 -11.73 -13.75 -19.66
CA LEU A 230 -12.87 -12.84 -19.52
C LEU A 230 -13.23 -12.59 -18.06
N ARG A 231 -13.07 -13.60 -17.20
CA ARG A 231 -13.43 -13.51 -15.78
C ARG A 231 -12.66 -14.51 -14.94
N VAL A 232 -12.17 -14.07 -13.78
CA VAL A 232 -11.63 -14.94 -12.73
C VAL A 232 -12.50 -14.75 -11.49
N ARG A 233 -13.07 -15.83 -10.97
CA ARG A 233 -13.91 -15.82 -9.76
C ARG A 233 -13.31 -16.76 -8.74
N LEU A 234 -12.99 -16.28 -7.54
CA LEU A 234 -12.58 -17.17 -6.46
C LEU A 234 -13.74 -18.08 -6.07
N VAL A 235 -13.48 -19.39 -6.05
CA VAL A 235 -14.37 -20.38 -5.45
C VAL A 235 -14.23 -20.20 -3.95
N ALA A 236 -15.31 -19.77 -3.29
CA ALA A 236 -15.34 -19.75 -1.84
C ALA A 236 -15.13 -21.20 -1.38
N VAL A 237 -14.04 -21.46 -0.64
CA VAL A 237 -13.85 -22.76 0.03
C VAL A 237 -15.09 -22.98 0.89
N GLY A 238 -15.90 -23.96 0.50
CA GLY A 238 -17.22 -24.16 1.06
C GLY A 238 -17.16 -24.33 2.58
N LYS A 239 -18.07 -23.65 3.28
CA LYS A 239 -18.69 -24.22 4.47
C LYS A 239 -19.36 -25.52 4.02
N GLU A 240 -18.64 -26.62 4.15
CA GLU A 240 -19.20 -27.96 4.06
C GLU A 240 -19.20 -28.54 5.49
N LEU A 241 -20.27 -28.22 6.22
CA LEU A 241 -20.82 -28.98 7.33
C LEU A 241 -22.33 -28.86 7.09
N ALA A 242 -22.91 -29.71 6.23
CA ALA A 242 -23.40 -31.03 6.57
C ALA A 242 -24.40 -30.97 7.73
N SER A 243 -25.68 -31.12 7.36
CA SER A 243 -26.81 -31.69 8.12
C SER A 243 -27.27 -30.97 9.37
#